data_AF-A0A6M2DCQ1-F1
#
_entry.id   AF-A0A6M2DCQ1-F1
#
_cell.length_a   1.000
_cell.length_b   1.000
_cell.length_c   1.000
_cell.angle_alpha   90.00
_cell.angle_beta   90.00
_cell.angle_gamma   90.00
#
_symmetry.space_group_name_H-M   'P 1'
#
loop_
_entity.id
_entity.type
_entity.pdbx_description
1 polymer ?
#
loop_
_entity_poly.entity_id
_entity_poly.type
_entity_poly.pdbx_seq_one_letter_code
_entity_poly.pdbx_strand_id
1 'polypeptide(L)'
;MHAFLTGGKVGLEKKKPKSTDKKAVPTPWVEKYRPKSVDDVVEQGEVIAVLKKCLSGADLPNLLLYGPPGTGKTSTILAAARQLFGDIYKDRILELNASDERGIHVIRSKVKTFSQLSASATRPDGKSCPPFKIIILDEADSMTHAAQSALRRTMEKETKTTRFCLICNYVSRIIPPLTSRCTKFRFKPLSEDKVIERLNFISDQEKITTSEGVLKTLSQTCGGDMRRAITCLQSCSRLRGKDNEIRESDMFEVTGLIPTEKITQLIEVCKSANYSKLEDFVEDLILGGYSVAQFFEQLNEYLVECDILTNKQKAMIGKKLGECCYRLEDGGSECLQIMDLGCNIILSLSSTNE
;
A
#
# COMPACT_ATOMS: atom_id res chain seq x y z
N MET A 1 10.31 -23.87 -37.60
CA MET A 1 10.69 -22.89 -36.56
C MET A 1 12.21 -22.86 -36.36
N HIS A 2 13.01 -22.51 -37.38
CA HIS A 2 14.48 -22.39 -37.23
C HIS A 2 15.13 -21.41 -38.23
N ALA A 3 14.36 -20.54 -38.88
CA ALA A 3 14.83 -19.69 -39.98
C ALA A 3 14.75 -18.18 -39.70
N PHE A 4 14.59 -17.75 -38.45
CA PHE A 4 14.44 -16.32 -38.10
C PHE A 4 15.60 -15.74 -37.28
N LEU A 5 16.64 -16.53 -37.02
CA LEU A 5 17.80 -16.10 -36.24
C LEU A 5 19.09 -16.53 -36.95
N THR A 6 19.56 -15.76 -37.93
CA THR A 6 21.00 -15.57 -38.19
C THR A 6 21.26 -14.59 -39.35
N GLY A 7 22.12 -13.61 -39.08
CA GLY A 7 23.12 -13.18 -40.08
C GLY A 7 22.80 -11.94 -40.92
N GLY A 8 23.04 -10.75 -40.37
CA GLY A 8 23.23 -9.53 -41.16
C GLY A 8 24.34 -8.67 -40.58
N LYS A 9 25.59 -8.89 -41.01
CA LYS A 9 26.71 -7.99 -40.75
C LYS A 9 26.56 -6.74 -41.64
N VAL A 10 26.43 -5.56 -41.03
CA VAL A 10 26.56 -4.26 -41.70
C VAL A 10 27.53 -3.38 -40.91
N GLY A 11 28.44 -2.73 -41.63
CA GLY A 11 29.69 -2.15 -41.14
C GLY A 11 29.59 -1.06 -40.08
N LEU A 12 30.66 -1.00 -39.27
CA LEU A 12 30.90 0.00 -38.24
C LEU A 12 31.40 1.31 -38.86
N GLU A 13 30.50 2.25 -39.15
CA GLU A 13 30.84 3.67 -39.20
C GLU A 13 30.54 4.31 -37.83
N LYS A 14 31.60 4.75 -37.14
CA LYS A 14 31.50 5.49 -35.87
C LYS A 14 30.95 6.91 -36.12
N LYS A 15 29.62 7.07 -36.14
CA LYS A 15 28.98 8.37 -35.93
C LYS A 15 28.91 8.66 -34.42
N LYS A 16 29.57 9.74 -33.99
CA LYS A 16 29.48 10.29 -32.62
C LYS A 16 28.00 10.50 -32.26
N PRO A 17 27.51 10.04 -31.08
CA PRO A 17 26.13 10.29 -30.70
C PRO A 17 25.97 11.78 -30.41
N LYS A 18 25.11 12.44 -31.21
CA LYS A 18 24.56 13.76 -30.89
C LYS A 18 23.83 13.66 -29.55
N SER A 19 24.02 14.65 -28.69
CA SER A 19 23.36 14.82 -27.40
C SER A 19 21.85 14.65 -27.55
N THR A 20 21.33 13.49 -27.16
CA THR A 20 19.90 13.27 -27.01
C THR A 20 19.47 13.99 -25.74
N ASP A 21 18.60 14.99 -25.89
CA ASP A 21 17.77 15.50 -24.81
C ASP A 21 17.22 14.31 -24.02
N LYS A 22 17.62 14.21 -22.75
CA LYS A 22 17.05 13.24 -21.81
C LYS A 22 15.58 13.62 -21.64
N LYS A 23 14.68 13.01 -22.42
CA LYS A 23 13.24 13.02 -22.10
C LYS A 23 13.11 12.57 -20.65
N ALA A 24 12.71 13.48 -19.78
CA ALA A 24 12.55 13.21 -18.36
C ALA A 24 11.60 12.02 -18.21
N VAL A 25 12.05 10.96 -17.53
CA VAL A 25 11.23 9.79 -17.25
C VAL A 25 10.02 10.27 -16.44
N PRO A 26 8.77 10.02 -16.89
CA PRO A 26 7.60 10.51 -16.20
C PRO A 26 7.52 9.89 -14.81
N THR A 27 7.67 10.72 -13.78
CA THR A 27 7.59 10.31 -12.38
C THR A 27 6.15 9.89 -12.05
N PRO A 28 5.93 8.74 -11.38
CA PRO A 28 4.62 8.35 -10.90
C PRO A 28 4.00 9.42 -10.00
N TRP A 29 2.67 9.58 -10.05
CA TRP A 29 1.95 10.58 -9.26
C TRP A 29 2.12 10.38 -7.76
N VAL A 30 2.22 9.12 -7.32
CA VAL A 30 2.52 8.77 -5.93
C VAL A 30 3.78 9.47 -5.41
N GLU A 31 4.83 9.54 -6.23
CA GLU A 31 6.08 10.23 -5.87
C GLU A 31 6.02 11.72 -6.12
N LYS A 32 5.38 12.14 -7.22
CA LYS A 32 5.23 13.56 -7.60
C LYS A 32 4.48 14.35 -6.53
N TYR A 33 3.40 13.77 -5.99
CA TYR A 33 2.52 14.38 -4.99
C TYR A 33 2.82 13.91 -3.56
N ARG A 34 3.97 13.24 -3.35
CA ARG A 34 4.44 12.86 -2.02
C ARG A 34 4.60 14.14 -1.17
N PRO A 35 4.00 14.20 0.04
CA PRO A 35 4.12 15.32 0.97
C PRO A 35 5.57 15.80 1.14
N LYS A 36 5.80 17.12 1.05
CA LYS A 36 7.12 17.73 1.24
C LYS A 36 7.23 18.40 2.60
N SER A 37 6.13 18.94 3.10
CA SER A 37 5.96 19.48 4.45
C SER A 37 5.20 18.50 5.34
N VAL A 38 5.43 18.58 6.66
CA VAL A 38 4.58 17.89 7.66
C VAL A 38 3.15 18.42 7.61
N ASP A 39 2.95 19.67 7.17
CA ASP A 39 1.62 20.27 6.98
C ASP A 39 0.85 19.67 5.80
N ASP A 40 1.55 19.08 4.82
CA ASP A 40 0.93 18.44 3.65
C ASP A 40 0.42 17.02 3.97
N VAL A 41 0.68 16.51 5.18
CA VAL A 41 0.26 15.17 5.60
C VAL A 41 -1.17 15.22 6.09
N VAL A 42 -2.00 14.37 5.51
CA VAL A 42 -3.45 14.35 5.75
C VAL A 42 -3.78 13.51 7.00
N GLU A 43 -4.64 14.04 7.87
CA GLU A 43 -5.36 13.36 8.98
C GLU A 43 -4.55 12.78 10.15
N GLN A 44 -3.22 12.82 10.14
CA GLN A 44 -2.38 12.28 11.23
C GLN A 44 -2.07 13.33 12.33
N GLY A 45 -3.11 14.00 12.83
CA GLY A 45 -3.00 15.20 13.69
C GLY A 45 -2.14 15.01 14.95
N GLU A 46 -2.27 13.88 15.65
CA GLU A 46 -1.48 13.57 16.85
C GLU A 46 0.02 13.47 16.53
N VAL A 47 0.37 12.77 15.45
CA VAL A 47 1.76 12.58 15.01
C VAL A 47 2.35 13.91 14.55
N ILE A 48 1.58 14.65 13.75
CA ILE A 48 1.97 15.97 13.23
C ILE A 48 2.21 16.95 14.38
N ALA A 49 1.35 16.97 15.41
CA ALA A 49 1.50 17.85 16.56
C ALA A 49 2.80 17.57 17.34
N VAL A 50 3.13 16.29 17.56
CA VAL A 50 4.38 15.93 18.25
C VAL A 50 5.60 16.24 17.38
N LEU A 51 5.55 15.90 16.09
CA LEU A 51 6.64 16.23 15.16
C LEU A 51 6.87 17.73 15.07
N LYS A 52 5.81 18.55 15.01
CA LYS A 52 5.91 20.02 15.03
C LYS A 52 6.57 20.55 16.31
N LYS A 53 6.26 19.96 17.47
CA LYS A 53 6.96 20.30 18.72
C LYS A 53 8.45 19.95 18.65
N CYS A 54 8.80 18.80 18.07
CA CYS A 54 10.20 18.44 17.81
C CYS A 54 10.88 19.40 16.82
N LEU A 55 10.18 19.86 15.78
CA LEU A 55 10.68 20.89 14.85
C LEU A 55 10.97 22.21 15.56
N SER A 56 10.19 22.58 16.57
CA SER A 56 10.34 23.83 17.33
C SER A 56 11.46 23.82 18.39
N GLY A 57 12.24 22.74 18.49
CA GLY A 57 13.41 22.65 19.38
C GLY A 57 13.27 21.64 20.53
N ALA A 58 12.20 20.85 20.57
CA ALA A 58 12.13 19.70 21.47
C ALA A 58 12.99 18.54 20.93
N ASP A 59 13.55 17.74 21.85
CA ASP A 59 14.36 16.58 21.48
C ASP A 59 13.50 15.51 20.76
N LEU A 60 14.02 14.92 19.68
CA LEU A 60 13.28 13.97 18.85
C LEU A 60 13.51 12.53 19.34
N PRO A 61 12.58 11.87 20.05
CA PRO A 61 12.81 10.50 20.52
C PRO A 61 12.94 9.52 19.35
N ASN A 62 13.37 8.29 19.63
CA ASN A 62 13.23 7.22 18.64
C ASN A 62 11.74 7.00 18.36
N LEU A 63 11.39 6.81 17.10
CA LEU A 63 10.01 6.72 16.64
C LEU A 63 9.68 5.31 16.18
N LEU A 64 8.45 4.88 16.44
CA LEU A 64 7.84 3.69 15.85
C LEU A 64 6.53 4.09 15.20
N LEU A 65 6.51 4.18 13.87
CA LEU A 65 5.34 4.52 13.07
C LEU A 65 4.71 3.22 12.57
N TYR A 66 3.47 2.94 12.95
CA TYR A 66 2.82 1.70 12.55
C TYR A 66 1.37 1.90 12.13
N GLY A 67 0.90 1.08 11.20
CA GLY A 67 -0.48 1.14 10.70
C GLY A 67 -0.60 0.58 9.28
N PRO A 68 -1.80 0.61 8.69
CA PRO A 68 -2.05 0.08 7.34
C PRO A 68 -1.16 0.71 6.26
N PRO A 69 -0.97 0.05 5.10
CA PRO A 69 -0.26 0.61 3.96
C PRO A 69 -0.94 1.89 3.45
N GLY A 70 -0.18 2.73 2.72
CA GLY A 70 -0.75 3.93 2.09
C GLY A 70 -1.14 5.09 3.01
N THR A 71 -1.03 4.94 4.33
CA THR A 71 -1.43 5.96 5.33
C THR A 71 -0.43 7.11 5.52
N GLY A 72 0.68 7.12 4.78
CA GLY A 72 1.66 8.22 4.79
C GLY A 72 2.82 8.07 5.79
N LYS A 73 3.01 6.92 6.45
CA LYS A 73 4.09 6.66 7.43
C LYS A 73 5.48 7.15 6.97
N THR A 74 5.96 6.64 5.84
CA THR A 74 7.27 7.00 5.25
C THR A 74 7.28 8.45 4.80
N SER A 75 6.21 8.93 4.18
CA SER A 75 6.10 10.32 3.73
C SER A 75 6.22 11.32 4.89
N THR A 76 5.59 11.04 6.03
CA THR A 76 5.60 11.93 7.21
C THR A 76 7.00 12.10 7.78
N ILE A 77 7.75 11.01 7.99
CA ILE A 77 9.11 11.13 8.53
C ILE A 77 10.07 11.79 7.54
N LEU A 78 9.95 11.50 6.24
CA LEU A 78 10.79 12.14 5.23
C LEU A 78 10.49 13.64 5.13
N ALA A 79 9.21 14.03 5.20
CA ALA A 79 8.81 15.44 5.23
C ALA A 79 9.33 16.16 6.49
N ALA A 80 9.18 15.55 7.67
CA ALA A 80 9.72 16.09 8.92
C ALA A 80 11.24 16.24 8.86
N ALA A 81 11.94 15.23 8.34
CA ALA A 81 13.40 15.26 8.26
C ALA A 81 13.90 16.27 7.21
N ARG A 82 13.17 16.51 6.11
CA ARG A 82 13.45 17.60 5.16
C ARG A 82 13.34 18.96 5.83
N GLN A 83 12.32 19.17 6.67
CA GLN A 83 12.18 20.41 7.43
C GLN A 83 13.28 20.57 8.49
N LEU A 84 13.65 19.50 9.20
CA LEU A 84 14.71 19.52 10.22
C LEU A 84 16.10 19.81 9.64
N PHE A 85 16.46 19.17 8.53
CA PHE A 85 17.82 19.18 8.01
C PHE A 85 18.03 20.08 6.78
N GLY A 86 16.95 20.50 6.11
CA GLY A 86 17.03 21.31 4.90
C GLY A 86 17.88 20.64 3.83
N ASP A 87 18.80 21.38 3.22
CA ASP A 87 19.62 20.90 2.10
C ASP A 87 20.59 19.78 2.48
N ILE A 88 20.97 19.65 3.76
CA ILE A 88 21.88 18.61 4.28
C ILE A 88 21.13 17.30 4.59
N TYR A 89 19.85 17.23 4.22
CA TYR A 89 19.00 16.06 4.41
C TYR A 89 19.65 14.75 3.97
N LYS A 90 20.33 14.75 2.81
CA LYS A 90 20.93 13.55 2.22
C LYS A 90 22.09 12.98 3.03
N ASP A 91 22.82 13.81 3.77
CA ASP A 91 23.99 13.37 4.54
C ASP A 91 23.62 12.95 5.96
N ARG A 92 22.46 13.39 6.46
CA ARG A 92 21.99 13.13 7.83
C ARG A 92 20.97 12.01 7.95
N ILE A 93 20.49 11.50 6.82
CA ILE A 93 19.48 10.45 6.79
C ILE A 93 20.01 9.23 6.08
N LEU A 94 19.79 8.09 6.73
CA LEU A 94 19.95 6.79 6.11
C LEU A 94 18.57 6.13 6.05
N GLU A 95 17.99 6.07 4.85
CA GLU A 95 16.78 5.29 4.57
C GLU A 95 17.19 3.90 4.11
N LEU A 96 16.74 2.87 4.83
CA LEU A 96 16.91 1.48 4.45
C LEU A 96 15.54 0.82 4.39
N ASN A 97 15.25 0.18 3.26
CA ASN A 97 14.13 -0.74 3.19
C ASN A 97 14.58 -2.10 3.76
N ALA A 98 14.02 -2.49 4.90
CA ALA A 98 14.48 -3.65 5.64
C ALA A 98 14.12 -4.99 4.96
N SER A 99 13.18 -4.99 3.99
CA SER A 99 12.81 -6.16 3.19
C SER A 99 13.80 -6.47 2.06
N ASP A 100 14.49 -5.46 1.52
CA ASP A 100 15.52 -5.64 0.50
C ASP A 100 16.89 -5.95 1.15
N GLU A 101 17.22 -5.25 2.24
CA GLU A 101 18.49 -5.37 2.95
C GLU A 101 18.37 -6.22 4.25
N ARG A 102 17.68 -7.37 4.18
CA ARG A 102 17.32 -8.27 5.31
C ARG A 102 18.48 -8.82 6.14
N GLY A 103 19.71 -8.72 5.64
CA GLY A 103 20.87 -9.33 6.26
C GLY A 103 21.23 -8.68 7.59
N ILE A 104 21.40 -9.49 8.64
CA ILE A 104 22.02 -9.06 9.91
C ILE A 104 23.35 -8.29 9.69
N HIS A 105 24.04 -8.62 8.60
CA HIS A 105 25.27 -7.96 8.19
C HIS A 105 25.08 -6.47 7.85
N VAL A 106 23.98 -6.08 7.22
CA VAL A 106 23.70 -4.67 6.87
C VAL A 106 23.52 -3.82 8.12
N ILE A 107 22.80 -4.34 9.11
CA ILE A 107 22.60 -3.65 10.40
C ILE A 107 23.91 -3.54 11.18
N ARG A 108 24.74 -4.60 11.13
CA ARG A 108 26.03 -4.62 11.83
C ARG A 108 27.10 -3.76 11.17
N SER A 109 27.01 -3.55 9.86
CA SER A 109 27.95 -2.73 9.10
C SER A 109 27.36 -1.35 8.81
N LYS A 110 26.50 -1.21 7.79
CA LYS A 110 25.96 0.04 7.27
C LYS A 110 25.30 0.92 8.35
N VAL A 111 24.37 0.36 9.13
CA VAL A 111 23.67 1.11 10.20
C VAL A 111 24.65 1.52 11.29
N LYS A 112 25.53 0.61 11.73
CA LYS A 112 26.53 0.87 12.78
C LYS A 112 27.57 1.92 12.34
N THR A 113 28.08 1.81 11.12
CA THR A 113 29.05 2.78 10.57
C THR A 113 28.40 4.15 10.46
N PHE A 114 27.17 4.24 9.95
CA PHE A 114 26.46 5.51 9.84
C PHE A 114 26.15 6.14 11.20
N SER A 115 25.76 5.33 12.19
CA SER A 115 25.46 5.82 13.55
C SER A 115 26.68 6.31 14.32
N GLN A 116 27.87 5.80 13.98
CA GLN A 116 29.14 6.20 14.60
C GLN A 116 29.70 7.51 14.02
N LEU A 117 29.31 7.87 12.81
CA LEU A 117 29.71 9.14 12.22
C LEU A 117 29.08 10.29 13.00
N SER A 118 29.88 11.23 13.50
CA SER A 118 29.39 12.44 14.16
C SER A 118 28.72 13.39 13.16
N ALA A 119 27.78 14.20 13.66
CA ALA A 119 27.14 15.28 12.90
C ALA A 119 27.53 16.63 13.52
N SER A 120 27.94 17.59 12.69
CA SER A 120 28.22 18.95 13.16
C SER A 120 26.93 19.64 13.63
N ALA A 121 27.00 20.50 14.65
CA ALA A 121 25.87 21.29 15.12
C ALA A 121 25.53 22.49 14.20
N THR A 122 26.44 22.81 13.27
CA THR A 122 26.33 23.99 12.41
C THR A 122 26.28 23.58 10.95
N ARG A 123 25.32 24.12 10.20
CA ARG A 123 25.28 23.97 8.73
C ARG A 123 26.42 24.78 8.09
N PRO A 124 26.85 24.45 6.86
CA PRO A 124 27.73 25.33 6.08
C PRO A 124 27.13 26.75 5.89
N ASP A 125 25.80 26.85 5.93
CA ASP A 125 25.00 28.09 5.85
C ASP A 125 24.86 28.85 7.19
N GLY A 126 25.59 28.47 8.24
CA GLY A 126 25.58 29.16 9.54
C GLY A 126 24.34 28.97 10.42
N LYS A 127 23.28 28.34 9.90
CA LYS A 127 22.07 27.98 10.68
C LYS A 127 22.34 26.82 11.65
N SER A 128 21.72 26.91 12.83
CA SER A 128 21.73 25.82 13.82
C SER A 128 21.00 24.60 13.28
N CYS A 129 21.63 23.43 13.37
CA CYS A 129 21.06 22.16 12.96
C CYS A 129 21.14 21.18 14.13
N PRO A 130 20.09 20.39 14.41
CA PRO A 130 20.14 19.42 15.49
C PRO A 130 21.35 18.48 15.33
N PRO A 131 22.20 18.29 16.36
CA PRO A 131 23.45 17.53 16.25
C PRO A 131 23.23 16.02 16.28
N PHE A 132 22.17 15.53 15.64
CA PHE A 132 21.87 14.12 15.50
C PHE A 132 21.55 13.75 14.04
N LYS A 133 21.61 12.45 13.76
CA LYS A 133 21.24 11.83 12.48
C LYS A 133 19.95 11.03 12.64
N ILE A 134 19.27 10.75 11.54
CA ILE A 134 18.07 9.90 11.54
C ILE A 134 18.34 8.66 10.68
N ILE A 135 18.07 7.48 11.24
CA ILE A 135 18.04 6.23 10.49
C ILE A 135 16.58 5.80 10.36
N ILE A 136 16.09 5.69 9.14
CA ILE A 136 14.74 5.25 8.81
C ILE A 136 14.84 3.80 8.34
N LEU A 137 14.18 2.90 9.07
CA LEU A 137 14.06 1.50 8.70
C LEU A 137 12.61 1.26 8.29
N ASP A 138 12.38 1.21 6.97
CA ASP A 138 11.06 0.88 6.43
C ASP A 138 10.86 -0.64 6.42
N GLU A 139 9.60 -1.08 6.53
CA GLU A 139 9.20 -2.49 6.62
C GLU A 139 9.95 -3.29 7.70
N ALA A 140 10.12 -2.67 8.88
CA ALA A 140 10.84 -3.26 10.01
C ALA A 140 10.22 -4.56 10.55
N ASP A 141 8.94 -4.82 10.24
CA ASP A 141 8.23 -6.06 10.55
C ASP A 141 8.69 -7.26 9.71
N SER A 142 9.33 -7.01 8.57
CA SER A 142 9.96 -8.04 7.74
C SER A 142 11.37 -8.43 8.22
N MET A 143 11.90 -7.76 9.25
CA MET A 143 13.22 -8.07 9.81
C MET A 143 13.20 -9.35 10.66
N THR A 144 14.25 -10.15 10.54
CA THR A 144 14.46 -11.32 11.41
C THR A 144 14.68 -10.92 12.88
N HIS A 145 14.30 -11.78 13.83
CA HIS A 145 14.52 -11.52 15.27
C HIS A 145 15.99 -11.28 15.62
N ALA A 146 16.93 -11.96 14.94
CA ALA A 146 18.36 -11.77 15.13
C ALA A 146 18.83 -10.37 14.67
N ALA A 147 18.30 -9.89 13.55
CA ALA A 147 18.53 -8.54 13.04
C ALA A 147 17.99 -7.47 14.00
N GLN A 148 16.75 -7.62 14.47
CA GLN A 148 16.14 -6.71 15.45
C GLN A 148 16.93 -6.68 16.78
N SER A 149 17.44 -7.83 17.24
CA SER A 149 18.26 -7.93 18.45
C SER A 149 19.62 -7.25 18.29
N ALA A 150 20.23 -7.30 17.10
CA ALA A 150 21.45 -6.56 16.81
C ALA A 150 21.20 -5.04 16.78
N LEU A 151 20.09 -4.62 16.16
CA LEU A 151 19.68 -3.22 16.10
C LEU A 151 19.49 -2.62 17.50
N ARG A 152 18.85 -3.36 18.41
CA ARG A 152 18.63 -2.92 19.80
C ARG A 152 19.92 -2.44 20.48
N ARG A 153 21.02 -3.19 20.34
CA ARG A 153 22.31 -2.81 20.95
C ARG A 153 22.87 -1.51 20.36
N THR A 154 22.72 -1.32 19.05
CA THR A 154 23.14 -0.09 18.38
C THR A 154 22.28 1.09 18.82
N MET A 155 20.96 0.91 18.95
CA MET A 155 20.05 1.95 19.42
C MET A 155 20.37 2.42 20.84
N GLU A 156 20.69 1.49 21.74
CA GLU A 156 21.09 1.81 23.12
C GLU A 156 22.43 2.54 23.19
N LYS A 157 23.42 2.15 22.38
CA LYS A 157 24.76 2.73 22.41
C LYS A 157 24.80 4.12 21.78
N GLU A 158 24.09 4.32 20.68
CA GLU A 158 24.22 5.51 19.82
C GLU A 158 23.04 6.49 19.97
N THR A 159 22.27 6.43 21.07
CA THR A 159 21.09 7.30 21.31
C THR A 159 21.43 8.81 21.27
N LYS A 160 22.67 9.19 21.64
CA LYS A 160 23.10 10.60 21.66
C LYS A 160 23.34 11.17 20.27
N THR A 161 23.84 10.36 19.34
CA THR A 161 24.26 10.79 17.99
C THR A 161 23.19 10.51 16.94
N THR A 162 22.37 9.48 17.16
CA THR A 162 21.48 8.95 16.13
C THR A 162 20.10 8.64 16.70
N ARG A 163 19.06 9.08 16.00
CA ARG A 163 17.66 8.76 16.26
C ARG A 163 17.17 7.75 15.24
N PHE A 164 16.41 6.77 15.71
CA PHE A 164 15.88 5.70 14.88
C PHE A 164 14.39 5.93 14.64
N CYS A 165 13.95 5.76 13.40
CA CYS A 165 12.55 5.70 13.02
C CYS A 165 12.27 4.34 12.40
N LEU A 166 11.48 3.53 13.10
CA LEU A 166 11.03 2.23 12.62
C LEU A 166 9.64 2.40 12.01
N ILE A 167 9.45 1.91 10.79
CA ILE A 167 8.15 1.89 10.12
C ILE A 167 7.74 0.44 9.93
N CYS A 168 6.51 0.08 10.31
CA CYS A 168 5.98 -1.25 10.08
C CYS A 168 4.45 -1.23 9.87
N ASN A 169 3.89 -2.33 9.39
CA ASN A 169 2.44 -2.49 9.36
C ASN A 169 1.94 -3.10 10.67
N TYR A 170 2.66 -4.09 11.20
CA TYR A 170 2.29 -4.83 12.40
C TYR A 170 3.28 -4.61 13.54
N VAL A 171 2.84 -3.92 14.59
CA VAL A 171 3.66 -3.72 15.81
C VAL A 171 3.98 -5.03 16.53
N SER A 172 3.12 -6.05 16.41
CA SER A 172 3.30 -7.38 17.00
C SER A 172 4.52 -8.13 16.45
N ARG A 173 5.00 -7.78 15.25
CA ARG A 173 6.20 -8.38 14.64
C ARG A 173 7.51 -7.74 15.11
N ILE A 174 7.44 -6.66 15.88
CA ILE A 174 8.61 -5.98 16.45
C ILE A 174 8.85 -6.49 17.87
N ILE A 175 10.11 -6.83 18.19
CA ILE A 175 10.46 -7.34 19.52
C ILE A 175 10.18 -6.29 20.62
N PRO A 176 9.67 -6.70 21.80
CA PRO A 176 9.38 -5.79 22.91
C PRO A 176 10.55 -4.88 23.35
N PRO A 177 11.82 -5.32 23.30
CA PRO A 177 12.95 -4.45 23.59
C PRO A 177 13.09 -3.24 22.64
N LEU A 178 12.69 -3.35 21.37
CA LEU A 178 12.70 -2.19 20.46
C LEU A 178 11.52 -1.28 20.71
N THR A 179 10.31 -1.85 20.85
CA THR A 179 9.09 -1.06 21.07
C THR A 179 9.12 -0.25 22.37
N SER A 180 9.75 -0.76 23.42
CA SER A 180 9.94 -0.03 24.69
C SER A 180 10.88 1.18 24.59
N ARG A 181 11.73 1.25 23.56
CA ARG A 181 12.71 2.33 23.35
C ARG A 181 12.24 3.37 22.33
N CYS A 182 11.05 3.20 21.76
CA CYS A 182 10.47 4.10 20.77
C CYS A 182 9.16 4.70 21.27
N THR A 183 8.94 5.97 20.95
CA THR A 183 7.62 6.58 21.01
C THR A 183 6.77 6.04 19.86
N LYS A 184 5.61 5.48 20.20
CA LYS A 184 4.75 4.77 19.26
C LYS A 184 3.70 5.71 18.69
N PHE A 185 3.56 5.73 17.37
CA PHE A 185 2.55 6.49 16.66
C PHE A 185 1.76 5.56 15.75
N ARG A 186 0.45 5.47 16.01
CA ARG A 186 -0.47 4.69 15.20
C ARG A 186 -1.02 5.55 14.07
N PHE A 187 -0.77 5.12 12.85
CA PHE A 187 -1.38 5.69 11.65
C PHE A 187 -2.70 4.97 11.40
N LYS A 188 -3.78 5.74 11.38
CA LYS A 188 -5.12 5.25 11.03
C LYS A 188 -5.29 5.30 9.50
N PRO A 189 -6.13 4.42 8.91
CA PRO A 189 -6.64 4.63 7.55
C PRO A 189 -7.18 6.05 7.40
N LEU A 190 -7.02 6.62 6.21
CA LEU A 190 -7.56 7.94 5.90
C LEU A 190 -9.08 7.84 5.73
N SER A 191 -9.79 8.85 6.21
CA SER A 191 -11.21 9.05 5.99
C SER A 191 -11.52 9.30 4.51
N GLU A 192 -12.71 8.91 4.07
CA GLU A 192 -13.12 9.03 2.67
C GLU A 192 -13.07 10.49 2.19
N ASP A 193 -13.59 11.42 2.99
CA ASP A 193 -13.60 12.86 2.68
C ASP A 193 -12.20 13.39 2.39
N LYS A 194 -11.21 12.94 3.16
CA LYS A 194 -9.83 13.39 3.04
C LYS A 194 -9.10 12.79 1.84
N VAL A 195 -9.41 11.54 1.51
CA VAL A 195 -8.93 10.92 0.28
C VAL A 195 -9.50 11.66 -0.93
N ILE A 196 -10.82 11.93 -0.94
CA ILE A 196 -11.50 12.68 -2.01
C ILE A 196 -10.92 14.09 -2.16
N GLU A 197 -10.72 14.83 -1.07
CA GLU A 197 -10.10 16.16 -1.08
C GLU A 197 -8.72 16.12 -1.77
N ARG A 198 -7.90 15.11 -1.43
CA ARG A 198 -6.56 14.97 -2.02
C ARG A 198 -6.62 14.53 -3.48
N LEU A 199 -7.55 13.67 -3.86
CA LEU A 199 -7.74 13.23 -5.24
C LEU A 199 -8.24 14.37 -6.13
N ASN A 200 -9.14 15.23 -5.62
CA ASN A 200 -9.59 16.45 -6.30
C ASN A 200 -8.41 17.38 -6.57
N PHE A 201 -7.58 17.64 -5.55
CA PHE A 201 -6.36 18.44 -5.73
C PHE A 201 -5.44 17.89 -6.83
N ILE A 202 -5.25 16.57 -6.91
CA ILE A 202 -4.42 15.94 -7.96
C ILE A 202 -5.10 16.05 -9.33
N SER A 203 -6.42 15.86 -9.39
CA SER A 203 -7.20 15.94 -10.62
C SER A 203 -7.15 17.34 -11.23
N ASP A 204 -7.22 18.39 -10.40
CA ASP A 204 -7.08 19.79 -10.82
C ASP A 204 -5.67 20.08 -11.38
N GLN A 205 -4.64 19.59 -10.70
CA GLN A 205 -3.23 19.82 -11.11
C GLN A 205 -2.87 19.08 -12.40
N GLU A 206 -3.45 17.90 -12.62
CA GLU A 206 -3.25 17.10 -13.84
C GLU A 206 -4.26 17.43 -14.95
N LYS A 207 -5.25 18.29 -14.67
CA LYS A 207 -6.36 18.68 -15.56
C LYS A 207 -7.17 17.47 -16.06
N ILE A 208 -7.56 16.59 -15.16
CA ILE A 208 -8.35 15.40 -15.44
C ILE A 208 -9.82 15.73 -15.24
N THR A 209 -10.68 15.27 -16.15
CA THR A 209 -12.12 15.36 -15.97
C THR A 209 -12.60 14.07 -15.28
N THR A 210 -13.06 14.19 -14.03
CA THR A 210 -13.59 13.07 -13.24
C THR A 210 -14.94 13.41 -12.65
N SER A 211 -15.88 12.47 -12.68
CA SER A 211 -17.13 12.61 -11.96
C SER A 211 -16.95 12.36 -10.46
N GLU A 212 -17.79 12.98 -9.64
CA GLU A 212 -17.74 12.83 -8.18
C GLU A 212 -18.05 11.38 -7.74
N GLY A 213 -18.93 10.68 -8.47
CA GLY A 213 -19.23 9.26 -8.24
C GLY A 213 -17.99 8.38 -8.34
N VAL A 214 -17.13 8.61 -9.35
CA VAL A 214 -15.88 7.86 -9.52
C VAL A 214 -14.94 8.08 -8.35
N LEU A 215 -14.80 9.31 -7.85
CA LEU A 215 -13.93 9.61 -6.71
C LEU A 215 -14.42 8.96 -5.42
N LYS A 216 -15.74 8.93 -5.22
CA LYS A 216 -16.35 8.27 -4.07
C LYS A 216 -16.13 6.75 -4.11
N THR A 217 -16.45 6.12 -5.25
CA THR A 217 -16.22 4.68 -5.46
C THR A 217 -14.73 4.34 -5.30
N LEU A 218 -13.83 5.22 -5.76
CA LEU A 218 -12.37 5.06 -5.59
C LEU A 218 -11.92 5.14 -4.15
N SER A 219 -12.46 6.08 -3.40
CA SER A 219 -12.19 6.19 -1.98
C SER A 219 -12.62 4.93 -1.22
N GLN A 220 -13.83 4.43 -1.49
CA GLN A 220 -14.38 3.22 -0.88
C GLN A 220 -13.53 1.99 -1.21
N THR A 221 -13.21 1.80 -2.49
CA THR A 221 -12.40 0.68 -2.98
C THR A 221 -10.99 0.64 -2.36
N CYS A 222 -10.41 1.80 -2.09
CA CYS A 222 -9.05 1.89 -1.57
C CYS A 222 -8.97 1.70 -0.05
N GLY A 223 -10.08 1.73 0.69
CA GLY A 223 -10.10 1.48 2.14
C GLY A 223 -9.17 2.40 2.94
N GLY A 224 -8.99 3.65 2.49
CA GLY A 224 -8.07 4.61 3.12
C GLY A 224 -6.58 4.48 2.74
N ASP A 225 -6.23 3.65 1.75
CA ASP A 225 -4.88 3.61 1.14
C ASP A 225 -4.74 4.68 0.04
N MET A 226 -4.07 5.78 0.36
CA MET A 226 -3.84 6.88 -0.60
C MET A 226 -2.95 6.46 -1.77
N ARG A 227 -1.99 5.57 -1.55
CA ARG A 227 -1.08 5.12 -2.62
C ARG A 227 -1.86 4.36 -3.68
N ARG A 228 -2.72 3.45 -3.26
CA ARG A 228 -3.62 2.69 -4.15
C ARG A 228 -4.54 3.65 -4.89
N ALA A 229 -5.18 4.59 -4.19
CA ALA A 229 -6.08 5.58 -4.81
C ALA A 229 -5.40 6.42 -5.91
N ILE A 230 -4.22 7.00 -5.63
CA ILE A 230 -3.47 7.78 -6.62
C ILE A 230 -3.04 6.93 -7.81
N THR A 231 -2.57 5.70 -7.55
CA THR A 231 -2.11 4.78 -8.61
C THR A 231 -3.25 4.38 -9.52
N CYS A 232 -4.42 4.04 -8.97
CA CYS A 232 -5.62 3.72 -9.73
C CYS A 232 -6.08 4.91 -10.56
N LEU A 233 -6.17 6.11 -9.98
CA LEU A 233 -6.54 7.33 -10.72
C LEU A 233 -5.57 7.60 -11.88
N GLN A 234 -4.27 7.44 -11.64
CA GLN A 234 -3.23 7.59 -12.66
C GLN A 234 -3.39 6.57 -13.80
N SER A 235 -3.68 5.32 -13.46
CA SER A 235 -3.90 4.25 -14.44
C SER A 235 -5.16 4.49 -15.27
N CYS A 236 -6.28 4.88 -14.64
CA CYS A 236 -7.52 5.21 -15.34
C CYS A 236 -7.33 6.38 -16.32
N SER A 237 -6.65 7.45 -15.88
CA SER A 237 -6.33 8.59 -16.74
C SER A 237 -5.46 8.20 -17.94
N ARG A 238 -4.51 7.29 -17.75
CA ARG A 238 -3.65 6.79 -18.84
C ARG A 238 -4.38 5.86 -19.80
N LEU A 239 -5.31 5.04 -19.29
CA LEU A 239 -6.13 4.12 -20.10
C LEU A 239 -7.01 4.90 -21.08
N ARG A 240 -7.67 5.96 -20.61
CA ARG A 240 -8.63 6.74 -21.41
C ARG A 240 -7.98 7.83 -22.25
N GLY A 241 -6.82 8.34 -21.83
CA GLY A 241 -6.21 9.52 -22.40
C GLY A 241 -6.68 10.80 -21.70
N LYS A 242 -5.86 11.86 -21.78
CA LYS A 242 -6.03 13.08 -20.97
C LYS A 242 -7.32 13.86 -21.25
N ASP A 243 -7.88 13.72 -22.44
CA ASP A 243 -9.01 14.53 -22.90
C ASP A 243 -10.37 13.88 -22.62
N ASN A 244 -10.38 12.64 -22.11
CA ASN A 244 -11.59 11.87 -21.87
C ASN A 244 -11.96 11.85 -20.37
N GLU A 245 -13.26 11.88 -20.09
CA GLU A 245 -13.78 11.72 -18.75
C GLU A 245 -13.61 10.28 -18.25
N ILE A 246 -13.14 10.13 -17.01
CA ILE A 246 -13.02 8.83 -16.35
C ILE A 246 -14.41 8.37 -15.89
N ARG A 247 -14.81 7.16 -16.27
CA ARG A 247 -16.06 6.52 -15.84
C ARG A 247 -15.80 5.45 -14.79
N GLU A 248 -16.85 5.03 -14.09
CA GLU A 248 -16.79 3.95 -13.10
C GLU A 248 -16.38 2.61 -13.72
N SER A 249 -16.81 2.33 -14.95
CA SER A 249 -16.39 1.13 -15.70
C SER A 249 -14.87 1.03 -15.87
N ASP A 250 -14.22 2.15 -16.18
CA ASP A 250 -12.76 2.20 -16.37
C ASP A 250 -12.02 1.88 -15.07
N MET A 251 -12.67 2.19 -13.94
CA MET A 251 -12.12 1.95 -12.62
C MET A 251 -12.28 0.50 -12.18
N PHE A 252 -13.40 -0.17 -12.49
CA PHE A 252 -13.54 -1.62 -12.28
C PHE A 252 -12.50 -2.41 -13.09
N GLU A 253 -12.25 -2.03 -14.35
CA GLU A 253 -11.23 -2.67 -15.19
C GLU A 253 -9.81 -2.52 -14.59
N VAL A 254 -9.47 -1.33 -14.09
CA VAL A 254 -8.12 -1.05 -13.53
C VAL A 254 -7.94 -1.67 -12.15
N THR A 255 -8.99 -1.68 -11.33
CA THR A 255 -8.92 -2.21 -9.95
C THR A 255 -9.11 -3.72 -9.90
N GLY A 256 -9.64 -4.34 -10.95
CA GLY A 256 -10.01 -5.75 -10.97
C GLY A 256 -11.21 -6.07 -10.09
N LEU A 257 -11.98 -5.04 -9.68
CA LEU A 257 -13.21 -5.22 -8.93
C LEU A 257 -14.27 -5.87 -9.80
N ILE A 258 -15.04 -6.77 -9.19
CA ILE A 258 -16.11 -7.46 -9.88
C ILE A 258 -17.38 -6.61 -9.74
N PRO A 259 -18.13 -6.41 -10.85
CA PRO A 259 -19.40 -5.69 -10.80
C PRO A 259 -20.37 -6.34 -9.81
N THR A 260 -21.08 -5.52 -9.04
CA THR A 260 -22.02 -5.98 -8.01
C THR A 260 -23.12 -6.86 -8.59
N GLU A 261 -23.47 -6.66 -9.87
CA GLU A 261 -24.43 -7.46 -10.61
C GLU A 261 -24.05 -8.94 -10.65
N LYS A 262 -22.75 -9.27 -10.74
CA LYS A 262 -22.28 -10.67 -10.72
C LYS A 262 -22.46 -11.30 -9.34
N ILE A 263 -22.26 -10.53 -8.28
CA ILE A 263 -22.46 -10.99 -6.89
C ILE A 263 -23.95 -11.27 -6.64
N THR A 264 -24.83 -10.35 -7.07
CA THR A 264 -26.27 -10.55 -6.93
C THR A 264 -26.77 -11.73 -7.78
N GLN A 265 -26.22 -11.90 -8.99
CA GLN A 265 -26.52 -13.03 -9.87
C GLN A 265 -26.18 -14.38 -9.22
N LEU A 266 -25.03 -14.51 -8.54
CA LEU A 266 -24.71 -15.74 -7.80
C LEU A 266 -25.82 -16.08 -6.78
N ILE A 267 -26.23 -15.10 -5.98
CA ILE A 267 -27.25 -15.30 -4.95
C ILE A 267 -28.60 -15.69 -5.57
N GLU A 268 -28.97 -15.09 -6.70
CA GLU A 268 -30.18 -15.45 -7.44
C GLU A 268 -30.12 -16.87 -8.02
N VAL A 269 -28.99 -17.25 -8.61
CA VAL A 269 -28.75 -18.60 -9.13
C VAL A 269 -28.82 -19.62 -7.98
N CYS A 270 -28.19 -19.33 -6.85
CA CYS A 270 -28.26 -20.19 -5.65
C CYS A 270 -29.68 -20.29 -5.09
N LYS A 271 -30.50 -19.24 -5.14
CA LYS A 271 -31.93 -19.32 -4.74
C LYS A 271 -32.74 -20.23 -5.65
N SER A 272 -32.38 -20.34 -6.93
CA SER A 272 -33.07 -21.22 -7.88
C SER A 272 -32.79 -22.71 -7.67
N ALA A 273 -31.82 -23.06 -6.81
CA ALA A 273 -31.41 -24.43 -6.47
C ALA A 273 -31.08 -25.32 -7.69
N ASN A 274 -30.70 -24.73 -8.83
CA ASN A 274 -30.37 -25.46 -10.05
C ASN A 274 -28.85 -25.53 -10.26
N TYR A 275 -28.30 -26.74 -10.20
CA TYR A 275 -26.86 -26.98 -10.36
C TYR A 275 -26.33 -26.57 -11.73
N SER A 276 -27.07 -26.84 -12.82
CA SER A 276 -26.63 -26.48 -14.19
C SER A 276 -26.46 -24.97 -14.34
N LYS A 277 -27.36 -24.17 -13.76
CA LYS A 277 -27.25 -22.71 -13.78
C LYS A 277 -26.06 -22.20 -12.98
N LEU A 278 -25.71 -22.88 -11.90
CA LEU A 278 -24.52 -22.57 -11.11
C LEU A 278 -23.25 -22.85 -11.92
N GLU A 279 -23.21 -23.97 -12.63
CA GLU A 279 -22.09 -24.32 -13.53
C GLU A 279 -21.90 -23.28 -14.63
N ASP A 280 -22.98 -22.90 -15.33
CA ASP A 280 -22.96 -21.87 -16.37
C ASP A 280 -22.45 -20.51 -15.82
N PHE A 281 -22.86 -20.14 -14.59
CA PHE A 281 -22.40 -18.92 -13.94
C PHE A 281 -20.91 -18.97 -13.59
N VAL A 282 -20.43 -20.10 -13.07
CA VAL A 282 -19.01 -20.28 -12.71
C VAL A 282 -18.14 -20.24 -13.97
N GLU A 283 -18.58 -20.89 -15.05
CA GLU A 283 -17.87 -20.86 -16.33
C GLU A 283 -17.79 -19.43 -16.88
N ASP A 284 -18.91 -18.68 -16.87
CA ASP A 284 -18.94 -17.27 -17.30
C ASP A 284 -18.02 -16.37 -16.45
N LEU A 285 -17.97 -16.58 -15.13
CA LEU A 285 -17.12 -15.80 -14.23
C LEU A 285 -15.63 -16.06 -14.49
N ILE A 286 -15.24 -17.31 -14.74
CA ILE A 286 -13.86 -17.70 -15.06
C ILE A 286 -13.47 -17.21 -16.45
N LEU A 287 -14.34 -17.39 -17.45
CA LEU A 287 -14.10 -16.89 -18.81
C LEU A 287 -14.01 -15.36 -18.84
N GLY A 288 -14.71 -14.67 -17.94
CA GLY A 288 -14.58 -13.23 -17.70
C GLY A 288 -13.23 -12.79 -17.13
N GLY A 289 -12.38 -13.73 -16.68
CA GLY A 289 -11.04 -13.45 -16.17
C GLY A 289 -11.03 -12.76 -14.80
N TYR A 290 -12.13 -12.86 -14.04
CA TYR A 290 -12.24 -12.26 -12.71
C TYR A 290 -11.47 -13.05 -11.66
N SER A 291 -10.82 -12.35 -10.74
CA SER A 291 -10.15 -12.98 -9.60
C SER A 291 -11.17 -13.55 -8.62
N VAL A 292 -11.14 -14.86 -8.41
CA VAL A 292 -12.02 -15.54 -7.45
C VAL A 292 -11.75 -15.09 -6.01
N ALA A 293 -10.50 -14.77 -5.68
CA ALA A 293 -10.17 -14.22 -4.37
C ALA A 293 -10.89 -12.89 -4.12
N GLN A 294 -10.87 -11.99 -5.12
CA GLN A 294 -11.59 -10.73 -5.05
C GLN A 294 -13.10 -10.94 -4.97
N PHE A 295 -13.62 -11.92 -5.72
CA PHE A 295 -15.03 -12.30 -5.66
C PHE A 295 -15.46 -12.73 -4.26
N PHE A 296 -14.66 -13.56 -3.59
CA PHE A 296 -14.97 -14.02 -2.24
C PHE A 296 -14.91 -12.89 -1.20
N GLU A 297 -13.96 -11.96 -1.33
CA GLU A 297 -13.90 -10.77 -0.48
C GLU A 297 -15.16 -9.90 -0.64
N GLN A 298 -15.54 -9.56 -1.87
CA GLN A 298 -16.73 -8.73 -2.12
C GLN A 298 -18.03 -9.47 -1.75
N LEU A 299 -18.09 -10.79 -1.96
CA LEU A 299 -19.22 -11.61 -1.53
C LEU A 299 -19.34 -11.62 -0.01
N ASN A 300 -18.24 -11.68 0.73
CA ASN A 300 -18.27 -11.62 2.20
C ASN A 300 -18.87 -10.29 2.68
N GLU A 301 -18.41 -9.16 2.13
CA GLU A 301 -18.94 -7.84 2.46
C GLU A 301 -20.45 -7.76 2.16
N TYR A 302 -20.86 -8.21 0.97
CA TYR A 302 -22.26 -8.26 0.59
C TYR A 302 -23.11 -9.15 1.51
N LEU A 303 -22.61 -10.32 1.90
CA LEU A 303 -23.34 -11.26 2.78
C LEU A 303 -23.52 -10.71 4.21
N VAL A 304 -22.54 -9.98 4.73
CA VAL A 304 -22.61 -9.36 6.05
C VAL A 304 -23.73 -8.32 6.08
N GLU A 305 -23.80 -7.46 5.06
CA GLU A 305 -24.79 -6.39 4.94
C GLU A 305 -26.18 -6.86 4.46
N CYS A 306 -26.28 -8.02 3.83
CA CYS A 306 -27.52 -8.51 3.23
C CYS A 306 -28.59 -8.88 4.26
N ASP A 307 -29.70 -8.15 4.32
CA ASP A 307 -30.81 -8.43 5.25
C ASP A 307 -31.71 -9.62 4.84
N ILE A 308 -31.51 -10.16 3.63
CA ILE A 308 -32.35 -11.23 3.08
C ILE A 308 -32.03 -12.58 3.77
N LEU A 309 -30.83 -12.73 4.32
CA LEU A 309 -30.35 -13.98 4.91
C LEU A 309 -30.48 -13.97 6.43
N THR A 310 -30.94 -15.08 7.01
CA THR A 310 -30.95 -15.26 8.46
C THR A 310 -29.53 -15.34 9.03
N ASN A 311 -29.34 -14.95 10.30
CA ASN A 311 -28.04 -15.03 10.96
C ASN A 311 -27.43 -16.44 10.93
N LYS A 312 -28.26 -17.49 11.01
CA LYS A 312 -27.81 -18.89 10.91
C LYS A 312 -27.27 -19.19 9.51
N GLN A 313 -27.94 -18.73 8.46
CA GLN A 313 -27.48 -18.89 7.07
C GLN A 313 -26.19 -18.11 6.82
N LYS A 314 -26.13 -16.85 7.27
CA LYS A 314 -24.90 -16.04 7.19
C LYS A 314 -23.73 -16.75 7.87
N ALA A 315 -23.93 -17.34 9.04
CA ALA A 315 -22.89 -18.07 9.75
C ALA A 315 -22.43 -19.34 9.01
N MET A 316 -23.35 -20.13 8.44
CA MET A 316 -23.00 -21.34 7.67
C MET A 316 -22.25 -20.99 6.39
N ILE A 317 -22.74 -20.01 5.63
CA ILE A 317 -22.11 -19.54 4.40
C ILE A 317 -20.75 -18.92 4.70
N GLY A 318 -20.66 -18.05 5.71
CA GLY A 318 -19.41 -17.40 6.11
C GLY A 318 -18.33 -18.39 6.56
N LYS A 319 -18.71 -19.45 7.29
CA LYS A 319 -17.78 -20.54 7.63
C LYS A 319 -17.22 -21.20 6.36
N LYS A 320 -18.11 -21.53 5.42
CA LYS A 320 -17.69 -22.19 4.17
C LYS A 320 -16.83 -21.29 3.30
N LEU A 321 -17.19 -20.01 3.21
CA LEU A 321 -16.42 -19.00 2.51
C LEU A 321 -14.99 -18.92 3.04
N GLY A 322 -14.82 -18.91 4.38
CA GLY A 322 -13.49 -18.97 5.00
C GLY A 322 -12.68 -20.22 4.64
N GLU A 323 -13.31 -21.40 4.60
CA GLU A 323 -12.65 -22.63 4.15
C GLU A 323 -12.23 -22.56 2.67
N CYS A 324 -13.08 -22.03 1.80
CA CYS A 324 -12.80 -21.85 0.38
C CYS A 324 -11.67 -20.83 0.14
N CYS A 325 -11.67 -19.69 0.86
CA CYS A 325 -10.60 -18.71 0.81
C CYS A 325 -9.26 -19.33 1.22
N TYR A 326 -9.23 -20.08 2.33
CA TYR A 326 -8.01 -20.74 2.78
C TYR A 326 -7.47 -21.75 1.75
N ARG A 327 -8.35 -22.56 1.15
CA ARG A 327 -7.96 -23.51 0.10
C ARG A 327 -7.47 -22.80 -1.16
N LEU A 328 -8.02 -21.63 -1.49
CA LEU A 328 -7.59 -20.83 -2.61
C LEU A 328 -6.17 -20.28 -2.38
N GLU A 329 -5.88 -19.80 -1.16
CA GLU A 329 -4.54 -19.36 -0.77
C GLU A 329 -3.49 -20.48 -0.82
N ASP A 330 -3.88 -21.73 -0.55
CA ASP A 330 -3.03 -22.91 -0.66
C ASP A 330 -2.83 -23.41 -2.12
N GLY A 331 -3.38 -22.69 -3.10
CA GLY A 331 -3.27 -23.01 -4.53
C GLY A 331 -4.33 -23.97 -5.05
N GLY A 332 -5.48 -24.06 -4.37
CA GLY A 332 -6.64 -24.82 -4.83
C GLY A 332 -7.24 -24.28 -6.14
N SER A 333 -7.94 -25.14 -6.88
CA SER A 333 -8.62 -24.75 -8.12
C SER A 333 -9.78 -23.78 -7.87
N GLU A 334 -9.70 -22.61 -8.50
CA GLU A 334 -10.70 -21.54 -8.49
C GLU A 334 -12.11 -22.04 -8.81
N CYS A 335 -12.27 -22.78 -9.91
CA CYS A 335 -13.54 -23.32 -10.36
C CYS A 335 -14.20 -24.22 -9.29
N LEU A 336 -13.43 -25.14 -8.73
CA LEU A 336 -13.93 -26.08 -7.74
C LEU A 336 -14.30 -25.37 -6.43
N GLN A 337 -13.56 -24.33 -6.02
CA GLN A 337 -13.89 -23.60 -4.81
C GLN A 337 -15.19 -22.79 -4.95
N ILE A 338 -15.43 -22.13 -6.09
CA ILE A 338 -16.70 -21.41 -6.30
C ILE A 338 -17.86 -22.40 -6.37
N MET A 339 -17.68 -23.52 -7.06
CA MET A 339 -18.71 -24.56 -7.15
C MET A 339 -19.06 -25.14 -5.78
N ASP A 340 -18.05 -25.48 -4.95
CA ASP A 340 -18.25 -25.97 -3.57
C ASP A 340 -18.99 -24.92 -2.72
N LEU A 341 -18.60 -23.65 -2.83
CA LEU A 341 -19.27 -22.55 -2.13
C LEU A 341 -20.73 -22.41 -2.59
N GLY A 342 -20.99 -22.35 -3.89
CA GLY A 342 -22.34 -22.20 -4.46
C GLY A 342 -23.27 -23.34 -4.05
N CYS A 343 -22.80 -24.58 -4.07
CA CYS A 343 -23.53 -25.74 -3.57
C CYS A 343 -23.90 -25.61 -2.08
N ASN A 344 -22.96 -25.13 -1.25
CA ASN A 344 -23.22 -24.92 0.17
C ASN A 344 -24.20 -23.76 0.43
N ILE A 345 -24.18 -22.72 -0.40
CA ILE A 345 -25.17 -21.64 -0.34
C ILE A 345 -26.56 -22.20 -0.68
N ILE A 346 -26.69 -23.00 -1.73
CA ILE A 346 -27.96 -23.66 -2.10
C ILE A 346 -28.51 -24.49 -0.92
N LEU A 347 -27.68 -25.34 -0.32
CA LEU A 347 -28.06 -26.17 0.84
C LEU A 347 -28.45 -25.33 2.07
N SER A 348 -27.74 -24.21 2.29
CA SER A 348 -28.03 -23.29 3.39
C SER A 348 -29.36 -22.56 3.18
N LEU A 349 -29.74 -22.28 1.94
CA LEU A 349 -31.01 -21.65 1.58
C LEU A 349 -32.18 -22.64 1.63
N SER A 350 -31.97 -23.92 1.30
CA SER A 350 -33.03 -24.94 1.32
C SER A 350 -33.39 -25.40 2.73
N SER A 351 -32.44 -25.38 3.67
CA SER A 351 -32.62 -25.84 5.06
C SER A 351 -33.51 -24.96 5.96
N THR A 352 -34.12 -23.91 5.41
CA THR A 352 -35.10 -23.04 6.08
C THR A 352 -36.55 -23.29 5.66
N ASN A 353 -36.80 -24.15 4.67
CA ASN A 353 -38.16 -24.53 4.24
C ASN A 353 -38.70 -25.78 4.96
N GLU A 354 -37.97 -26.30 5.95
CA GLU A 354 -38.41 -27.26 6.96
C GLU A 354 -38.36 -26.61 8.34
#